data_AF-A0A9P9BVW3-F1
#
_entry.id   AF-A0A9P9BVW3-F1
#
_cell.length_a   1.000
_cell.length_b   1.000
_cell.length_c   1.000
_cell.angle_alpha   90.00
_cell.angle_beta   90.00
_cell.angle_gamma   90.00
#
_symmetry.space_group_name_H-M   'P 1'
#
loop_
_entity.id
_entity.type
_entity.pdbx_description
1 polymer ?
#
loop_
_entity_poly.entity_id
_entity_poly.type
_entity_poly.pdbx_seq_one_letter_code
_entity_poly.pdbx_strand_id
1 'polypeptide(L)'
;MQKSQVSSKESEKQEAAQQAVDILHEISTILNCHLDRRTLSICISMIENGVNPEALANVVQFMRKELQKSQFAANDSSRANEGGNAGSGGGRAEWK
;
A
#
# COMPACT_ATOMS: atom_id res chain seq x y z
N MET A 1 -11.13 44.93 -11.68
CA MET A 1 -11.29 43.94 -12.76
C MET A 1 -10.44 42.67 -12.65
N GLN A 2 -9.25 42.65 -12.02
CA GLN A 2 -8.39 41.45 -12.04
C GLN A 2 -8.83 40.28 -11.11
N LYS A 3 -9.55 40.52 -10.01
CA LYS A 3 -9.92 39.45 -9.05
C LYS A 3 -10.89 38.40 -9.61
N SER A 4 -11.82 38.77 -10.50
CA SER A 4 -12.78 37.82 -11.09
C SER A 4 -12.14 36.87 -12.10
N GLN A 5 -11.12 37.31 -12.85
CA GLN A 5 -10.46 36.46 -13.84
C GLN A 5 -9.52 35.41 -13.20
N VAL A 6 -8.98 35.69 -12.02
CA VAL A 6 -8.09 34.76 -11.28
C VAL A 6 -8.89 33.60 -10.70
N SER A 7 -10.09 33.85 -10.17
CA SER A 7 -10.96 32.82 -9.59
C SER A 7 -11.40 31.77 -10.61
N SER A 8 -11.71 32.15 -11.85
CA SER A 8 -12.11 31.20 -12.90
C SER A 8 -10.94 30.32 -13.35
N LYS A 9 -9.75 30.91 -13.54
CA LYS A 9 -8.54 30.15 -13.94
C LYS A 9 -8.05 29.18 -12.88
N GLU A 10 -8.26 29.51 -11.60
CA GLU A 10 -7.90 28.61 -10.50
C GLU A 10 -8.83 27.40 -10.45
N SER A 11 -10.14 27.59 -10.68
CA SER A 11 -11.11 26.48 -10.82
C SER A 11 -10.73 25.55 -11.97
N GLU A 12 -10.45 26.10 -13.15
CA GLU A 12 -10.05 25.31 -14.34
C GLU A 12 -8.78 24.48 -14.07
N LYS A 13 -7.79 25.06 -13.35
CA LYS A 13 -6.58 24.33 -12.95
C LYS A 13 -6.86 23.22 -11.95
N GLN A 14 -7.74 23.46 -10.97
CA GLN A 14 -8.12 22.45 -9.98
C GLN A 14 -8.85 21.29 -10.66
N GLU A 15 -9.77 21.58 -11.57
CA GLU A 15 -10.49 20.58 -12.36
C GLU A 15 -9.53 19.76 -13.23
N ALA A 16 -8.58 20.41 -13.92
CA ALA A 16 -7.57 19.73 -14.71
C ALA A 16 -6.65 18.83 -13.86
N ALA A 17 -6.25 19.30 -12.68
CA ALA A 17 -5.44 18.51 -11.74
C ALA A 17 -6.21 17.27 -11.25
N GLN A 18 -7.50 17.42 -10.95
CA GLN A 18 -8.35 16.30 -10.53
C GLN A 18 -8.47 15.26 -11.65
N GLN A 19 -8.73 15.70 -12.89
CA GLN A 19 -8.78 14.82 -14.06
C GLN A 19 -7.45 14.10 -14.30
N ALA A 20 -6.31 14.80 -14.14
CA ALA A 20 -5.00 14.18 -14.27
C ALA A 20 -4.81 13.04 -13.25
N VAL A 21 -5.21 13.25 -11.98
CA VAL A 21 -5.15 12.21 -10.95
C VAL A 21 -6.07 11.04 -11.27
N ASP A 22 -7.27 11.31 -11.81
CA ASP A 22 -8.23 10.28 -12.22
C ASP A 22 -7.65 9.37 -13.32
N ILE A 23 -7.12 9.98 -14.38
CA ILE A 23 -6.49 9.27 -15.50
C ILE A 23 -5.26 8.47 -15.01
N LEU A 24 -4.41 9.07 -14.19
CA LEU A 24 -3.23 8.39 -13.65
C LEU A 24 -3.61 7.21 -12.75
N HIS A 25 -4.71 7.33 -12.00
CA HIS A 25 -5.21 6.23 -11.18
C HIS A 25 -5.74 5.07 -12.03
N GLU A 26 -6.46 5.36 -13.11
CA GLU A 26 -6.89 4.33 -14.07
C GLU A 26 -5.69 3.62 -14.71
N ILE A 27 -4.68 4.37 -15.16
CA ILE A 27 -3.43 3.79 -15.69
C ILE A 27 -2.78 2.89 -14.64
N SER A 28 -2.68 3.35 -13.39
CA SER A 28 -2.10 2.56 -12.29
C SER A 28 -2.86 1.26 -12.01
N THR A 29 -4.18 1.27 -12.23
CA THR A 29 -5.05 0.09 -12.08
C THR A 29 -4.81 -0.89 -13.22
N ILE A 30 -4.76 -0.42 -14.46
CA ILE A 30 -4.47 -1.24 -15.65
C ILE A 30 -3.11 -1.92 -15.52
N LEU A 31 -2.11 -1.21 -15.02
CA LEU A 31 -0.75 -1.73 -14.82
C LEU A 31 -0.58 -2.55 -13.53
N ASN A 32 -1.65 -2.72 -12.73
CA ASN A 32 -1.61 -3.41 -11.45
C ASN A 32 -0.53 -2.87 -10.49
N CYS A 33 -0.34 -1.55 -10.45
CA CYS A 33 0.58 -0.91 -9.52
C CYS A 33 0.09 -0.98 -8.06
N HIS A 34 -1.20 -1.29 -7.84
CA HIS A 34 -1.85 -1.35 -6.54
C HIS A 34 -1.66 -0.08 -5.71
N LEU A 35 -1.76 1.10 -6.33
CA LEU A 35 -1.69 2.39 -5.64
C LEU A 35 -3.11 2.93 -5.48
N ASP A 36 -3.50 3.23 -4.25
CA ASP A 36 -4.73 3.96 -3.99
C ASP A 36 -4.57 5.44 -4.38
N ARG A 37 -5.70 6.12 -4.62
CA ARG A 37 -5.73 7.53 -5.02
C ARG A 37 -4.91 8.44 -4.11
N ARG A 38 -4.94 8.23 -2.80
CA ARG A 38 -4.21 9.06 -1.84
C ARG A 38 -2.71 8.86 -1.99
N THR A 39 -2.24 7.61 -2.03
CA THR A 39 -0.81 7.32 -2.24
C THR A 39 -0.33 7.83 -3.60
N LEU A 40 -1.13 7.70 -4.66
CA LEU A 40 -0.80 8.24 -5.98
C LEU A 40 -0.63 9.77 -5.94
N SER A 41 -1.55 10.50 -5.29
CA SER A 41 -1.41 11.96 -5.13
C SER A 41 -0.15 12.36 -4.37
N ILE A 42 0.24 11.59 -3.34
CA ILE A 42 1.50 11.82 -2.61
C ILE A 42 2.70 11.63 -3.56
N CYS A 43 2.71 10.54 -4.33
CA CYS A 43 3.79 10.27 -5.30
C CYS A 43 3.90 11.38 -6.35
N ILE A 44 2.77 11.85 -6.88
CA ILE A 44 2.73 12.97 -7.84
C ILE A 44 3.36 14.22 -7.22
N SER A 45 2.93 14.60 -6.01
CA SER A 45 3.49 15.76 -5.32
C SER A 45 5.01 15.63 -5.06
N MET A 46 5.49 14.45 -4.70
CA MET A 46 6.93 14.20 -4.54
C MET A 46 7.69 14.40 -5.85
N ILE A 47 7.16 13.88 -6.96
CA ILE A 47 7.77 14.02 -8.30
C ILE A 47 7.75 15.49 -8.74
N GLU A 48 6.65 16.22 -8.52
CA GLU A 48 6.56 17.66 -8.80
C GLU A 48 7.56 18.49 -7.98
N ASN A 49 7.93 18.03 -6.79
CA ASN A 49 9.00 18.62 -5.95
C ASN A 49 10.42 18.18 -6.37
N GLY A 50 10.57 17.43 -7.47
CA GLY A 50 11.85 17.03 -8.03
C GLY A 50 12.40 15.69 -7.55
N VAL A 51 11.59 14.88 -6.84
CA VAL A 51 12.00 13.51 -6.48
C VAL A 51 12.08 12.64 -7.74
N ASN A 52 13.16 11.87 -7.87
CA ASN A 52 13.33 10.93 -8.97
C ASN A 52 12.26 9.80 -8.88
N PRO A 53 11.46 9.57 -9.95
CA PRO A 53 10.37 8.59 -9.94
C PRO A 53 10.86 7.14 -9.81
N GLU A 54 12.03 6.80 -10.36
CA GLU A 54 12.63 5.48 -10.25
C GLU A 54 13.08 5.18 -8.81
N ALA A 55 13.73 6.15 -8.17
CA ALA A 55 14.10 6.04 -6.76
C ALA A 55 12.87 5.89 -5.86
N LEU A 56 11.82 6.67 -6.11
CA LEU A 56 10.56 6.57 -5.38
C LEU A 56 9.90 5.19 -5.55
N ALA A 57 9.88 4.65 -6.77
CA ALA A 57 9.35 3.32 -7.03
C ALA A 57 10.09 2.24 -6.23
N ASN A 58 11.42 2.32 -6.17
CA ASN A 58 12.24 1.40 -5.38
C ASN A 58 11.90 1.46 -3.88
N VAL A 59 11.70 2.66 -3.33
CA VAL A 59 11.30 2.84 -1.93
C VAL A 59 9.91 2.24 -1.66
N VAL A 60 8.93 2.52 -2.52
CA VAL A 60 7.56 1.97 -2.39
C VAL A 60 7.58 0.43 -2.44
N GLN A 61 8.35 -0.15 -3.36
CA GLN A 61 8.50 -1.60 -3.45
C GLN A 61 9.19 -2.19 -2.22
N PHE A 62 10.23 -1.54 -1.72
CA PHE A 62 10.93 -1.97 -0.51
C PHE A 62 10.00 -1.98 0.71
N MET A 63 9.25 -0.89 0.94
CA MET A 63 8.31 -0.81 2.07
C MET A 63 7.23 -1.90 2.00
N ARG A 64 6.68 -2.18 0.81
CA ARG A 64 5.69 -3.26 0.64
C ARG A 64 6.26 -4.64 0.97
N LYS A 65 7.50 -4.91 0.54
CA LYS A 65 8.19 -6.18 0.86
C LYS A 65 8.42 -6.32 2.36
N GLU A 66 8.87 -5.28 3.04
CA GLU A 66 9.10 -5.32 4.49
C GLU A 66 7.81 -5.49 5.29
N LEU A 67 6.71 -4.86 4.86
CA LEU A 67 5.38 -5.06 5.47
C LEU A 67 4.87 -6.49 5.29
N GLN A 68 5.07 -7.10 4.12
CA GLN A 68 4.72 -8.51 3.90
C GLN A 68 5.55 -9.42 4.80
N LYS A 69 6.87 -9.24 4.83
CA LYS A 69 7.77 -10.01 5.69
C LYS A 69 7.38 -9.94 7.17
N SER A 70 7.03 -8.74 7.64
CA SER A 70 6.59 -8.52 9.03
C SER A 70 5.28 -9.25 9.33
N GLN A 71 4.32 -9.24 8.40
CA GLN A 71 3.06 -9.99 8.55
C GLN A 71 3.27 -11.51 8.57
N PHE A 72 4.17 -12.03 7.73
CA PHE A 72 4.51 -13.45 7.73
C PHE A 72 5.16 -13.88 9.06
N ALA A 73 6.09 -13.09 9.59
CA ALA A 73 6.73 -13.37 10.89
C ALA A 73 5.72 -13.34 12.06
N ALA A 74 4.77 -12.40 12.04
CA ALA A 74 3.71 -12.34 13.04
C ALA A 74 2.79 -13.57 12.99
N ASN A 75 2.43 -14.03 11.78
CA ASN A 75 1.51 -15.15 11.61
C ASN A 75 2.13 -16.52 11.95
N ASP A 76 3.45 -16.68 11.74
CA ASP A 76 4.19 -17.88 12.15
C ASP A 76 4.23 -18.02 13.68
N SER A 77 4.41 -16.90 14.39
CA SER A 77 4.41 -16.84 15.85
C SER A 77 3.07 -17.27 16.45
N SER A 78 1.95 -16.95 15.81
CA SER A 78 0.62 -17.40 16.24
C SER A 78 0.35 -18.89 15.97
N ARG A 79 0.93 -19.48 14.92
CA ARG A 79 0.79 -20.93 14.64
C ARG A 79 1.61 -21.80 15.59
N ALA A 80 2.72 -21.29 16.13
CA ALA A 80 3.50 -22.00 17.14
C ALA A 80 2.76 -22.13 18.50
N ASN A 81 1.72 -21.32 18.75
CA ASN A 81 0.98 -21.31 20.02
C ASN A 81 -0.20 -22.32 20.07
N GLU A 82 -0.60 -22.93 18.95
CA GLU A 82 -1.69 -23.94 18.92
C GLU A 82 -1.21 -25.41 19.01
N GLY A 83 0.10 -25.66 19.21
CA GLY A 83 0.66 -27.01 19.35
C GLY A 83 0.70 -27.59 20.77
N GLY A 84 0.14 -26.89 21.77
CA GLY A 84 0.36 -27.15 23.19
C GLY A 84 -0.66 -28.02 23.94
N ASN A 85 -1.54 -28.79 23.27
CA ASN A 85 -2.40 -29.78 23.94
C ASN A 85 -1.93 -31.21 23.66
N ALA A 86 -0.80 -31.59 24.25
CA ALA A 86 -0.35 -32.98 24.32
C ALA A 86 -0.11 -33.35 25.80
N GLY A 87 -1.15 -33.88 26.44
CA GLY A 87 -1.08 -34.49 27.78
C GLY A 87 -2.49 -34.64 28.35
N SER A 88 -2.89 -35.73 29.00
CA SER A 88 -2.25 -37.00 29.36
C SER A 88 -3.39 -37.94 29.74
N GLY A 89 -3.34 -39.19 29.30
CA GLY A 89 -4.31 -40.20 29.70
C GLY A 89 -3.78 -41.60 29.40
N GLY A 90 -2.94 -42.11 30.31
CA GLY A 90 -2.30 -43.41 30.18
C GLY A 90 -3.31 -44.57 30.18
N GLY A 91 -3.18 -45.44 29.18
CA GLY A 91 -3.83 -46.75 29.12
C GLY A 91 -2.78 -47.81 28.80
N ARG A 92 -2.33 -48.52 29.83
CA ARG A 92 -1.32 -49.58 29.80
C ARG A 92 -1.78 -50.72 28.89
N ALA A 93 -1.19 -50.86 27.70
CA ALA A 93 -1.40 -52.02 26.84
C ALA A 93 -0.66 -53.24 27.42
N GLU A 94 -1.42 -54.19 27.93
CA GLU A 94 -0.98 -55.48 28.45
C GLU A 94 -0.95 -56.48 27.29
N TRP A 95 0.22 -57.04 26.99
CA TRP A 95 0.41 -58.01 25.91
C TRP A 95 0.41 -59.40 26.58
N LYS A 96 -0.62 -60.19 26.33
CA LYS A 96 -0.63 -61.65 26.55
C LYS A 96 -0.82 -62.34 25.21
#